data_AF-A0A117I6M2-F1
#
_entry.id   AF-A0A117I6M2-F1
#
_cell.length_a   1.000
_cell.length_b   1.000
_cell.length_c   1.000
_cell.angle_alpha   90.00
_cell.angle_beta   90.00
_cell.angle_gamma   90.00
#
_symmetry.space_group_name_H-M   'P 1'
#
loop_
_entity.id
_entity.type
_entity.pdbx_description
1 polymer ?
#
loop_
_entity_poly.entity_id
_entity_poly.type
_entity_poly.pdbx_seq_one_letter_code
_entity_poly.pdbx_strand_id
1 'polypeptide(L)'
;MNGTPQKYSERRALIARKLEPFFEVSSMVPTNVSAQFEPDIFENSLMCSWADPQTLTTRTLFVYINRVQDGSVKAAEIREMIEEETLPTERDQPPEAYEIPEPVSGEFVFVLNYLSSLTAIADNCVVKISPSPVAIPLADLADVALDIARSVGCSTYINDLQPPVIDTNRVSGTWSTADGLVYDPRTPPN
;
A
#
# COMPACT_ATOMS: atom_id res chain seq x y z
N MET A 1 -27.69 3.93 4.77
CA MET A 1 -27.26 2.64 4.21
C MET A 1 -25.98 2.89 3.44
N ASN A 2 -24.81 2.67 4.02
CA ASN A 2 -23.57 2.70 3.24
C ASN A 2 -23.06 1.27 3.15
N GLY A 3 -23.48 0.57 2.09
CA GLY A 3 -22.92 -0.74 1.76
C GLY A 3 -21.45 -0.59 1.34
N THR A 4 -20.69 -1.68 1.46
CA THR A 4 -19.33 -1.80 0.94
C THR A 4 -19.28 -1.38 -0.54
N PRO A 5 -18.29 -0.57 -0.97
CA PRO A 5 -18.21 -0.15 -2.37
C PRO A 5 -18.09 -1.35 -3.30
N GLN A 6 -18.82 -1.31 -4.43
CA GLN A 6 -18.95 -2.45 -5.33
C GLN A 6 -17.99 -2.37 -6.51
N LYS A 7 -17.46 -1.18 -6.83
CA LYS A 7 -16.51 -0.99 -7.93
C LYS A 7 -15.09 -0.78 -7.45
N TYR A 8 -14.12 -1.18 -8.28
CA TYR A 8 -12.71 -0.91 -8.02
C TYR A 8 -12.46 0.59 -7.80
N SER A 9 -12.98 1.43 -8.69
CA SER A 9 -12.79 2.89 -8.63
C SER A 9 -13.32 3.50 -7.32
N GLU A 10 -14.46 3.03 -6.83
CA GLU A 10 -15.07 3.47 -5.57
C GLU A 10 -14.25 3.03 -4.35
N ARG A 11 -13.75 1.78 -4.37
CA ARG A 11 -12.85 1.26 -3.32
C ARG A 11 -11.53 2.03 -3.28
N ARG A 12 -10.89 2.25 -4.44
CA ARG A 12 -9.67 3.06 -4.54
C ARG A 12 -9.89 4.48 -4.01
N ALA A 13 -11.00 5.11 -4.36
CA ALA A 13 -11.33 6.46 -3.88
C ALA A 13 -11.57 6.48 -2.36
N LEU A 14 -12.21 5.45 -1.81
CA LEU A 14 -12.40 5.33 -0.36
C LEU A 14 -11.06 5.13 0.38
N ILE A 15 -10.18 4.27 -0.14
CA ILE A 15 -8.82 4.09 0.40
C ILE A 15 -8.05 5.41 0.37
N ALA A 16 -8.02 6.10 -0.78
CA ALA A 16 -7.33 7.38 -0.91
C ALA A 16 -7.82 8.42 0.11
N ARG A 17 -9.14 8.57 0.29
CA ARG A 17 -9.71 9.50 1.28
C ARG A 17 -9.31 9.17 2.71
N LYS A 18 -9.26 7.89 3.07
CA LYS A 18 -8.88 7.45 4.42
C LYS A 18 -7.40 7.69 4.69
N LEU A 19 -6.56 7.49 3.68
CA LEU A 19 -5.11 7.65 3.75
C LEU A 19 -4.62 9.09 3.54
N GLU A 20 -5.50 10.00 3.11
CA GLU A 20 -5.18 11.41 2.85
C GLU A 20 -4.47 12.11 4.03
N PRO A 21 -4.91 11.97 5.30
CA PRO A 21 -4.27 12.65 6.43
C PRO A 21 -2.83 12.21 6.70
N PHE A 22 -2.42 11.06 6.16
CA PHE A 22 -1.13 10.44 6.42
C PHE A 22 -0.15 10.61 5.25
N PHE A 23 -0.67 10.63 4.03
CA PHE A 23 0.14 10.52 2.82
C PHE A 23 -0.17 11.56 1.74
N GLU A 24 -1.11 12.49 1.95
CA GLU A 24 -1.52 13.49 0.93
C GLU A 24 -1.77 12.85 -0.44
N VAL A 25 -2.55 11.75 -0.47
CA VAL A 25 -2.74 10.91 -1.67
C VAL A 25 -3.26 11.72 -2.85
N SER A 26 -4.02 12.78 -2.61
CA SER A 26 -4.51 13.73 -3.62
C SER A 26 -3.40 14.42 -4.43
N SER A 27 -2.18 14.51 -3.90
CA SER A 27 -1.02 15.08 -4.59
C SER A 27 -0.26 14.04 -5.44
N MET A 28 -0.70 12.78 -5.44
CA MET A 28 -0.06 11.66 -6.14
C MET A 28 -0.89 11.21 -7.34
N VAL A 29 -0.27 10.47 -8.25
CA VAL A 29 -0.95 9.85 -9.39
C VAL A 29 -1.10 8.34 -9.19
N PRO A 30 -2.26 7.74 -9.52
CA PRO A 30 -2.39 6.29 -9.52
C PRO A 30 -1.39 5.65 -10.48
N THR A 31 -0.84 4.48 -10.12
CA THR A 31 0.18 3.78 -10.94
C THR A 31 -0.16 2.34 -11.29
N ASN A 32 -1.17 1.73 -10.67
CA ASN A 32 -1.48 0.33 -10.89
C ASN A 32 -2.12 0.09 -12.27
N VAL A 33 -1.61 -0.91 -13.00
CA VAL A 33 -2.15 -1.35 -14.31
C VAL A 33 -3.15 -2.49 -14.20
N SER A 34 -3.24 -3.12 -13.02
CA SER A 34 -4.20 -4.16 -12.68
C SER A 34 -4.92 -3.80 -11.39
N ALA A 35 -6.18 -4.22 -11.29
CA ALA A 35 -6.99 -4.05 -10.09
C ALA A 35 -6.68 -5.14 -9.05
N GLN A 36 -6.18 -6.30 -9.49
CA GLN A 36 -5.88 -7.47 -8.67
C GLN A 36 -4.35 -7.67 -8.61
N PHE A 37 -3.86 -8.20 -7.50
CA PHE A 37 -2.49 -8.71 -7.38
C PHE A 37 -2.54 -10.24 -7.23
N GLU A 38 -1.58 -10.92 -7.86
CA GLU A 38 -1.46 -12.40 -7.82
C GLU A 38 -2.81 -13.13 -7.95
N PRO A 39 -3.57 -12.90 -9.03
CA PRO A 39 -4.94 -13.42 -9.18
C PRO A 39 -5.01 -14.95 -9.20
N ASP A 40 -3.91 -15.62 -9.51
CA ASP A 40 -3.79 -17.08 -9.46
C ASP A 40 -3.69 -17.62 -8.02
N ILE A 41 -3.40 -16.74 -7.05
CA ILE A 41 -3.20 -17.06 -5.63
C ILE A 41 -4.34 -16.50 -4.79
N PHE A 42 -4.78 -15.26 -5.08
CA PHE A 42 -5.76 -14.54 -4.27
C PHE A 42 -7.01 -14.16 -5.08
N GLU A 43 -8.10 -14.87 -4.82
CA GLU A 43 -9.41 -14.50 -5.37
C GLU A 43 -9.89 -13.15 -4.81
N ASN A 44 -10.41 -12.29 -5.70
CA ASN A 44 -10.96 -10.97 -5.35
C ASN A 44 -9.97 -10.06 -4.61
N SER A 45 -8.67 -10.24 -4.85
CA SER A 45 -7.64 -9.35 -4.34
C SER A 45 -7.79 -7.95 -4.94
N LEU A 46 -7.35 -6.93 -4.21
CA LEU A 46 -7.37 -5.55 -4.67
C LEU A 46 -6.00 -4.92 -4.47
N MET A 47 -5.52 -4.26 -5.51
CA MET A 47 -4.28 -3.49 -5.51
C MET A 47 -4.57 -2.04 -5.88
N CYS A 48 -4.12 -1.13 -5.04
CA CYS A 48 -4.05 0.29 -5.35
C CYS A 48 -2.62 0.77 -5.16
N SER A 49 -2.12 1.55 -6.10
CA SER A 49 -0.82 2.19 -5.94
C SER A 49 -0.85 3.62 -6.43
N TRP A 50 -0.08 4.47 -5.75
CA TRP A 50 0.11 5.87 -6.09
C TRP A 50 1.59 6.19 -6.08
N ALA A 51 2.00 7.17 -6.90
CA ALA A 51 3.36 7.69 -6.88
C ALA A 51 3.41 9.21 -7.08
N ASP A 52 4.53 9.81 -6.70
CA ASP A 52 4.88 11.18 -7.02
C ASP A 52 4.78 11.44 -8.54
N PRO A 53 4.02 12.46 -8.99
CA PRO A 53 3.79 12.70 -10.42
C PRO A 53 5.04 13.13 -11.20
N GLN A 54 6.11 13.59 -10.52
CA GLN A 54 7.31 14.06 -11.19
C GLN A 54 8.30 12.93 -11.46
N THR A 55 8.49 12.06 -10.47
CA THR A 55 9.56 11.05 -10.49
C THR A 55 9.05 9.62 -10.49
N LEU A 56 7.78 9.41 -10.13
CA LEU A 56 7.12 8.12 -9.95
C LEU A 56 7.78 7.18 -8.92
N THR A 57 8.81 7.63 -8.23
CA THR A 57 9.71 6.77 -7.43
C THR A 57 10.12 7.38 -6.10
N THR A 58 10.18 8.71 -5.97
CA THR A 58 10.60 9.36 -4.72
C THR A 58 9.59 9.24 -3.59
N ARG A 59 8.31 9.08 -3.93
CA ARG A 59 7.22 8.83 -3.00
C ARG A 59 6.26 7.87 -3.65
N THR A 60 6.04 6.72 -3.04
CA THR A 60 5.12 5.68 -3.49
C THR A 60 4.28 5.18 -2.33
N LEU A 61 3.07 4.74 -2.63
CA LEU A 61 2.15 4.15 -1.68
C LEU A 61 1.50 2.96 -2.35
N PHE A 62 1.66 1.78 -1.76
CA PHE A 62 0.98 0.57 -2.20
C PHE A 62 0.00 0.12 -1.12
N VAL A 63 -1.20 -0.26 -1.54
CA VAL A 63 -2.22 -0.85 -0.69
C VAL A 63 -2.70 -2.14 -1.35
N TYR A 64 -2.56 -3.24 -0.63
CA TYR A 64 -3.01 -4.56 -1.02
C TYR A 64 -4.12 -5.02 -0.09
N ILE A 65 -5.17 -5.59 -0.65
CA ILE A 65 -6.28 -6.13 0.12
C ILE A 65 -6.59 -7.54 -0.40
N ASN A 66 -6.62 -8.55 0.46
CA ASN A 66 -6.99 -9.90 0.07
C ASN A 66 -7.77 -10.62 1.15
N ARG A 67 -8.61 -11.56 0.72
CA ARG A 67 -9.32 -12.46 1.63
C ARG A 67 -8.40 -13.62 2.03
N VAL A 68 -8.50 -14.03 3.28
CA VAL A 68 -7.95 -15.29 3.79
C VAL A 68 -9.09 -16.18 4.28
N GLN A 69 -8.81 -17.47 4.52
CA GLN A 69 -9.83 -18.38 5.04
C GLN A 69 -10.20 -18.04 6.49
N ASP A 70 -9.18 -17.76 7.31
CA ASP A 70 -9.30 -17.44 8.74
C ASP A 70 -8.22 -16.41 9.10
N GLY A 71 -8.63 -15.22 9.55
CA GLY A 71 -7.70 -14.16 9.94
C GLY A 71 -6.93 -14.45 11.22
N SER A 72 -7.46 -15.28 12.13
CA SER A 72 -6.75 -15.68 13.35
C SER A 72 -5.61 -16.65 13.02
N VAL A 73 -5.85 -17.56 12.08
CA VAL A 73 -4.77 -18.42 11.54
C VAL A 73 -3.74 -17.55 10.83
N LYS A 74 -4.16 -16.60 10.00
CA LYS A 74 -3.21 -15.71 9.32
C LYS A 74 -2.39 -14.87 10.30
N ALA A 75 -3.02 -14.38 11.38
CA ALA A 75 -2.33 -13.65 12.43
C ALA A 75 -1.30 -14.54 13.16
N ALA A 76 -1.62 -15.82 13.41
CA ALA A 76 -0.68 -16.76 13.99
C ALA A 76 0.53 -17.01 13.08
N GLU A 77 0.33 -17.17 11.76
CA GLU A 77 1.43 -17.30 10.78
C GLU A 77 2.36 -16.08 10.79
N ILE A 78 1.81 -14.85 10.90
CA ILE A 78 2.63 -13.63 10.94
C ILE A 78 3.42 -13.56 12.25
N ARG A 79 2.82 -13.96 13.39
CA ARG A 79 3.54 -14.04 14.67
C ARG A 79 4.70 -15.03 14.61
N GLU A 80 4.48 -16.20 14.04
CA GLU A 80 5.51 -17.23 13.85
C GLU A 80 6.65 -16.69 12.97
N MET A 81 6.31 -16.06 11.84
CA MET A 81 7.31 -15.41 10.97
C MET A 81 8.13 -14.34 11.73
N ILE A 82 7.49 -13.49 12.53
CA ILE A 82 8.20 -12.48 13.35
C ILE A 82 9.16 -13.16 14.34
N GLU A 83 8.73 -14.24 14.99
CA GLU A 83 9.56 -14.98 15.94
C GLU A 83 10.76 -15.65 15.25
N GLU A 84 10.57 -16.25 14.07
CA GLU A 84 11.63 -16.88 13.29
C GLU A 84 12.67 -15.88 12.75
N GLU A 85 12.21 -14.69 12.35
CA GLU A 85 13.07 -13.64 11.78
C GLU A 85 13.82 -12.84 12.85
N THR A 86 13.40 -12.88 14.12
CA THR A 86 14.05 -12.14 15.22
C THR A 86 15.33 -12.84 15.68
N LEU A 87 16.49 -12.22 15.44
CA LEU A 87 17.76 -12.80 15.88
C LEU A 87 17.95 -12.68 17.40
N PRO A 88 18.61 -13.65 18.06
CA PRO A 88 18.87 -13.58 19.50
C PRO A 88 19.65 -12.33 19.93
N THR A 89 20.47 -11.77 19.04
CA THR A 89 21.27 -10.55 19.26
C THR A 89 20.48 -9.26 19.19
N GLU A 90 19.22 -9.30 18.73
CA GLU A 90 18.37 -8.13 18.52
C GLU A 90 17.40 -7.89 19.69
N ARG A 91 17.42 -8.75 20.73
CA ARG A 91 16.50 -8.66 21.89
C ARG A 91 16.59 -7.34 22.66
N ASP A 92 17.74 -6.67 22.60
CA ASP A 92 17.96 -5.38 23.28
C ASP A 92 17.72 -4.16 22.37
N GLN A 93 17.35 -4.39 21.11
CA GLN A 93 17.01 -3.33 20.15
C GLN A 93 15.48 -3.15 20.06
N PRO A 94 14.99 -1.97 19.63
CA PRO A 94 13.59 -1.83 19.26
C PRO A 94 13.23 -2.87 18.18
N PRO A 95 12.10 -3.59 18.32
CA PRO A 95 11.75 -4.61 17.36
C PRO A 95 11.47 -4.01 15.99
N GLU A 96 12.12 -4.54 14.96
CA GLU A 96 11.86 -4.21 13.55
C GLU A 96 10.51 -4.77 13.07
N ALA A 97 9.95 -5.72 13.81
CA ALA A 97 8.67 -6.37 13.52
C ALA A 97 7.92 -6.64 14.82
N TYR A 98 6.65 -6.22 14.92
CA TYR A 98 5.85 -6.44 16.12
C TYR A 98 4.35 -6.36 15.82
N GLU A 99 3.56 -6.97 16.70
CA GLU A 99 2.10 -6.80 16.73
C GLU A 99 1.73 -5.61 17.63
N ILE A 100 0.79 -4.77 17.20
CA ILE A 100 0.19 -3.72 18.02
C ILE A 100 -0.88 -4.37 18.91
N PRO A 101 -0.75 -4.27 20.24
CA PRO A 101 -1.67 -4.94 21.15
C PRO A 101 -2.94 -4.11 21.37
N GLU A 102 -4.03 -4.38 20.65
CA GLU A 102 -5.37 -3.88 21.01
C GLU A 102 -6.51 -4.87 20.70
N PRO A 103 -7.60 -4.91 21.50
CA PRO A 103 -8.22 -6.15 21.95
C PRO A 103 -9.62 -6.42 21.38
N VAL A 104 -9.92 -5.95 20.16
CA VAL A 104 -11.18 -6.34 19.50
C VAL A 104 -11.01 -7.76 18.96
N SER A 105 -11.85 -8.69 19.42
CA SER A 105 -11.80 -10.08 18.97
C SER A 105 -11.93 -10.16 17.45
N GLY A 106 -10.99 -10.84 16.79
CA GLY A 106 -10.97 -11.00 15.33
C GLY A 106 -10.16 -9.96 14.57
N GLU A 107 -9.44 -9.08 15.27
CA GLU A 107 -8.60 -8.05 14.64
C GLU A 107 -7.15 -8.11 15.10
N PHE A 108 -6.25 -7.86 14.16
CA PHE A 108 -4.81 -7.97 14.37
C PHE A 108 -4.08 -6.93 13.53
N VAL A 109 -3.03 -6.31 14.08
CA VAL A 109 -2.22 -5.32 13.36
C VAL A 109 -0.74 -5.59 13.60
N PHE A 110 0.02 -5.69 12.51
CA PHE A 110 1.45 -5.99 12.52
C PHE A 110 2.22 -4.89 11.81
N VAL A 111 3.25 -4.36 12.48
CA VAL A 111 4.23 -3.43 11.91
C VAL A 111 5.45 -4.23 11.50
N LEU A 112 5.87 -4.10 10.24
CA LEU A 112 7.04 -4.76 9.65
C LEU A 112 7.95 -3.68 9.03
N ASN A 113 8.79 -3.05 9.86
CA ASN A 113 9.63 -1.91 9.46
C ASN A 113 10.66 -2.28 8.38
N TYR A 114 11.25 -3.47 8.49
CA TYR A 114 12.18 -4.02 7.49
C TYR A 114 11.55 -4.19 6.09
N LEU A 115 10.23 -4.34 6.01
CA LEU A 115 9.47 -4.35 4.75
C LEU A 115 8.81 -3.02 4.42
N SER A 116 9.03 -1.99 5.24
CA SER A 116 8.33 -0.69 5.15
C SER A 116 6.82 -0.87 5.02
N SER A 117 6.22 -1.71 5.86
CA SER A 117 4.80 -2.05 5.73
C SER A 117 4.08 -2.30 7.05
N LEU A 118 2.78 -2.00 7.06
CA LEU A 118 1.83 -2.41 8.09
C LEU A 118 0.82 -3.37 7.48
N THR A 119 0.50 -4.44 8.22
CA THR A 119 -0.54 -5.41 7.86
C THR A 119 -1.63 -5.39 8.93
N ALA A 120 -2.85 -5.08 8.55
CA ALA A 120 -4.03 -5.18 9.40
C ALA A 120 -4.94 -6.32 8.92
N ILE A 121 -5.58 -7.00 9.86
CA ILE A 121 -6.51 -8.09 9.62
C ILE A 121 -7.79 -7.74 10.38
N ALA A 122 -8.93 -7.73 9.69
CA ALA A 122 -10.24 -7.69 10.31
C ALA A 122 -11.09 -8.86 9.79
N ASP A 123 -11.52 -9.74 10.70
CA ASP A 123 -12.17 -11.02 10.40
C ASP A 123 -11.34 -11.89 9.46
N ASN A 124 -11.62 -11.86 8.16
CA ASN A 124 -10.94 -12.62 7.12
C ASN A 124 -10.37 -11.73 6.00
N CYS A 125 -10.31 -10.42 6.25
CA CYS A 125 -9.82 -9.44 5.31
C CYS A 125 -8.48 -8.88 5.75
N VAL A 126 -7.45 -9.10 4.92
CA VAL A 126 -6.09 -8.63 5.15
C VAL A 126 -5.87 -7.37 4.32
N VAL A 127 -5.31 -6.34 4.96
CA VAL A 127 -4.92 -5.08 4.34
C VAL A 127 -3.44 -4.84 4.62
N LYS A 128 -2.63 -4.73 3.58
CA LYS A 128 -1.22 -4.33 3.67
C LYS A 128 -1.03 -2.95 3.09
N ILE A 129 -0.42 -2.04 3.86
CA ILE A 129 -0.05 -0.69 3.44
C ILE A 129 1.47 -0.59 3.43
N SER A 130 2.04 -0.19 2.29
CA SER A 130 3.48 -0.10 2.07
C SER A 130 3.84 1.26 1.46
N PRO A 131 4.14 2.28 2.29
CA PRO A 131 4.68 3.54 1.82
C PRO A 131 6.20 3.45 1.59
N SER A 132 6.71 4.24 0.64
CA SER A 132 8.14 4.47 0.49
C SER A 132 8.41 5.91 0.03
N PRO A 133 9.24 6.69 0.75
CA PRO A 133 9.84 6.36 2.04
C PRO A 133 8.80 6.30 3.16
N VAL A 134 9.13 5.64 4.26
CA VAL A 134 8.36 5.70 5.50
C VAL A 134 8.62 7.06 6.17
N ALA A 135 7.68 8.00 6.02
CA ALA A 135 7.80 9.36 6.55
C ALA A 135 7.12 9.56 7.92
N ILE A 136 6.31 8.60 8.36
CA ILE A 136 5.60 8.58 9.64
C ILE A 136 5.77 7.21 10.31
N PRO A 137 5.64 7.10 11.64
CA PRO A 137 5.57 5.81 12.31
C PRO A 137 4.45 4.95 11.71
N LEU A 138 4.76 3.72 11.27
CA LEU A 138 3.77 2.84 10.66
C LEU A 138 2.64 2.48 11.63
N ALA A 139 2.91 2.45 12.94
CA ALA A 139 1.90 2.20 13.96
C ALA A 139 0.75 3.23 13.95
N ASP A 140 1.00 4.46 13.49
CA ASP A 140 -0.01 5.51 13.39
C ASP A 140 -1.08 5.18 12.32
N LEU A 141 -0.85 4.15 11.48
CA LEU A 141 -1.78 3.67 10.46
C LEU A 141 -2.72 2.56 10.96
N ALA A 142 -2.59 2.09 12.20
CA ALA A 142 -3.32 0.92 12.70
C ALA A 142 -4.84 1.05 12.54
N ASP A 143 -5.40 2.14 13.07
CA ASP A 143 -6.85 2.40 13.05
C ASP A 143 -7.39 2.54 11.63
N VAL A 144 -6.66 3.27 10.77
CA VAL A 144 -7.10 3.50 9.39
C VAL A 144 -7.00 2.22 8.56
N ALA A 145 -6.02 1.35 8.82
CA ALA A 145 -5.88 0.08 8.15
C ALA A 145 -7.02 -0.88 8.51
N LEU A 146 -7.41 -0.96 9.78
CA LEU A 146 -8.58 -1.72 10.23
C LEU A 146 -9.88 -1.15 9.66
N ASP A 147 -10.04 0.17 9.64
CA ASP A 147 -11.19 0.83 9.03
C ASP A 147 -11.28 0.54 7.51
N ILE A 148 -10.14 0.52 6.79
CA ILE A 148 -10.10 0.06 5.39
C ILE A 148 -10.58 -1.39 5.30
N ALA A 149 -10.07 -2.30 6.14
CA ALA A 149 -10.45 -3.71 6.14
C ALA A 149 -11.97 -3.89 6.34
N ARG A 150 -12.58 -3.14 7.26
CA ARG A 150 -14.02 -3.20 7.55
C ARG A 150 -14.89 -2.57 6.47
N SER A 151 -14.49 -1.40 5.95
CA SER A 151 -15.37 -0.57 5.10
C SER A 151 -15.16 -0.75 3.59
N VAL A 152 -13.93 -1.05 3.16
CA VAL A 152 -13.61 -1.43 1.78
C VAL A 152 -13.85 -2.93 1.58
N GLY A 153 -13.42 -3.74 2.56
CA GLY A 153 -13.65 -5.18 2.59
C GLY A 153 -12.92 -5.97 1.52
N CYS A 154 -13.01 -7.29 1.66
CA CYS A 154 -12.43 -8.29 0.77
C CYS A 154 -13.49 -9.04 -0.05
N SER A 155 -14.65 -8.42 -0.23
CA SER A 155 -15.74 -8.98 -1.04
C SER A 155 -15.46 -8.81 -2.53
N THR A 156 -16.12 -9.61 -3.37
CA THR A 156 -16.09 -9.45 -4.83
C THR A 156 -16.48 -8.03 -5.23
N TYR A 157 -15.82 -7.52 -6.28
CA TYR A 157 -16.06 -6.20 -6.84
C TYR A 157 -16.09 -6.24 -8.36
N ILE A 158 -16.74 -5.24 -8.94
CA ILE A 158 -16.75 -4.97 -10.37
C ILE A 158 -15.41 -4.29 -10.70
N ASN A 159 -14.59 -4.97 -11.49
CA ASN A 159 -13.35 -4.38 -12.01
C ASN A 159 -13.67 -3.37 -13.12
N ASP A 160 -13.75 -2.10 -12.75
CA ASP A 160 -13.91 -0.96 -13.65
C ASP A 160 -12.61 -0.15 -13.79
N LEU A 161 -11.45 -0.76 -13.53
CA LEU A 161 -10.17 -0.10 -13.64
C LEU A 161 -9.97 0.49 -15.04
N GLN A 162 -9.68 1.77 -15.08
CA GLN A 162 -9.06 2.43 -16.21
C GLN A 162 -7.57 2.62 -15.85
N PRO A 163 -6.65 1.87 -16.49
CA PRO A 163 -5.23 2.02 -16.22
C PRO A 163 -4.79 3.47 -16.42
N PRO A 164 -3.95 4.01 -15.52
CA PRO A 164 -3.45 5.37 -15.67
C PRO A 164 -2.60 5.48 -16.94
N VAL A 165 -2.77 6.57 -17.69
CA VAL A 165 -1.84 6.94 -18.76
C VAL A 165 -0.65 7.62 -18.10
N ILE A 166 0.39 6.84 -17.82
CA ILE A 166 1.64 7.35 -17.27
C ILE A 166 2.52 7.76 -18.45
N ASP A 167 2.94 9.02 -18.48
CA ASP A 167 3.94 9.47 -19.46
C ASP A 167 5.31 8.88 -19.09
N THR A 168 5.66 7.76 -19.69
CA THR A 168 6.94 7.07 -19.46
C THR A 168 8.12 7.82 -20.08
N ASN A 169 7.91 8.88 -20.87
CA ASN A 169 8.99 9.74 -21.36
C ASN A 169 9.48 10.72 -20.27
N ARG A 170 8.79 10.77 -19.13
CA ARG A 170 9.10 11.65 -18.00
C ARG A 170 10.16 11.10 -17.04
N VAL A 171 10.75 9.94 -17.37
CA VAL A 171 11.74 9.28 -16.52
C VAL A 171 13.08 10.01 -16.64
N SER A 172 13.50 10.62 -15.53
CA SER A 172 14.83 11.16 -15.24
C SER A 172 15.32 12.35 -16.09
N GLY A 173 15.18 13.57 -15.55
CA GLY A 173 16.21 14.63 -15.64
C GLY A 173 16.54 15.27 -16.99
N THR A 174 15.98 14.81 -18.12
CA THR A 174 16.23 15.42 -19.44
C THR A 174 14.92 15.84 -20.08
N TRP A 175 14.78 17.15 -20.27
CA TRP A 175 13.79 17.73 -21.16
C TRP A 175 14.21 17.40 -22.60
N SER A 176 13.35 16.73 -23.36
CA SER A 176 13.45 16.72 -24.82
C SER A 176 12.49 17.78 -25.37
N THR A 177 13.01 18.75 -26.12
CA THR A 177 12.17 19.58 -26.98
C THR A 177 11.71 18.76 -28.18
N ALA A 178 10.69 19.26 -28.90
CA ALA A 178 10.03 18.59 -30.02
C ALA A 178 10.95 18.20 -31.20
N ASP A 179 12.24 18.54 -31.12
CA ASP A 179 13.25 18.39 -32.17
C ASP A 179 14.19 17.19 -31.91
N GLY A 180 14.00 16.46 -30.80
CA GLY A 180 14.74 15.22 -30.50
C GLY A 180 16.20 15.40 -30.05
N LEU A 181 16.61 16.61 -29.68
CA LEU A 181 17.96 16.89 -29.16
C LEU A 181 17.98 16.81 -27.64
N VAL A 182 18.93 16.04 -27.09
CA VAL A 182 19.18 15.92 -25.65
C VAL A 182 20.12 17.05 -25.20
N TYR A 183 19.69 17.88 -24.25
CA TYR A 183 20.51 18.96 -23.70
C TYR A 183 21.08 18.56 -22.33
N ASP A 184 22.41 18.66 -22.15
CA ASP A 184 23.06 18.51 -20.85
C ASP A 184 23.04 19.86 -20.09
N PRO A 185 22.35 19.95 -18.93
CA PRO A 185 22.24 21.20 -18.17
C PRO A 185 23.57 21.71 -17.57
N ARG A 186 24.68 20.97 -17.70
CA ARG A 186 26.01 21.38 -17.22
C ARG A 186 26.87 22.08 -18.26
N THR A 187 26.42 22.14 -19.51
CA THR A 187 27.10 22.85 -20.60
C THR A 187 26.28 24.08 -20.99
N PRO A 188 26.73 25.31 -20.68
CA PRO A 188 26.07 26.49 -21.21
C PRO A 188 26.27 26.54 -22.74
N PRO A 189 25.29 27.07 -23.50
CA PRO A 189 25.42 27.20 -24.95
C PRO A 189 26.46 28.26 -25.28
N ASN A 190 27.34 27.94 -26.24
CA ASN A 190 28.13 28.94 -26.96
C ASN A 190 27.27 29.70 -27.96
#